data_AF-A0A523DKN4-F1
#
_entry.id   AF-A0A523DKN4-F1
#
_cell.length_a   1.000
_cell.length_b   1.000
_cell.length_c   1.000
_cell.angle_alpha   90.00
_cell.angle_beta   90.00
_cell.angle_gamma   90.00
#
_symmetry.space_group_name_H-M   'P 1'
#
loop_
_entity.id
_entity.type
_entity.pdbx_description
1 polymer ?
#
loop_
_entity_poly.entity_id
_entity_poly.type
_entity_poly.pdbx_seq_one_letter_code
_entity_poly.pdbx_strand_id
1 'polypeptide(L)'
;MHRMSASALIVVLALAVGACDTTTSLAAVDDGLVTLDSGQIRGAIVDDAAGIWAFKGIPFAAPPVGELRWRPPQPVASWRGAQE
;
A
#
# COMPACT_ATOMS: atom_id res chain seq x y z
N MET A 1 61.27 -27.47 18.16
CA MET A 1 60.08 -27.14 18.97
C MET A 1 59.46 -25.89 18.38
N HIS A 2 58.31 -26.05 17.74
CA HIS A 2 57.56 -25.02 17.04
C HIS A 2 56.91 -24.07 18.06
N ARG A 3 57.27 -22.78 18.05
CA ARG A 3 56.43 -21.74 18.64
C ARG A 3 55.97 -20.84 17.51
N MET A 4 54.95 -21.32 16.81
CA MET A 4 54.21 -20.56 15.80
C MET A 4 53.60 -19.35 16.50
N SER A 5 53.97 -18.16 16.03
CA SER A 5 53.58 -16.86 16.58
C SER A 5 52.09 -16.63 16.31
N ALA A 6 51.28 -16.67 17.37
CA ALA A 6 49.82 -16.53 17.34
C ALA A 6 49.31 -15.13 16.93
N SER A 7 50.21 -14.23 16.50
CA SER A 7 49.87 -12.83 16.22
C SER A 7 49.30 -12.60 14.82
N ALA A 8 49.46 -13.55 13.88
CA ALA A 8 48.92 -13.40 12.52
C ALA A 8 47.46 -13.86 12.37
N LEU A 9 46.90 -14.58 13.36
CA LEU A 9 45.52 -15.10 13.27
C LEU A 9 44.46 -14.09 13.73
N ILE A 10 44.84 -13.06 14.48
CA ILE A 10 43.86 -12.13 15.09
C ILE A 10 43.48 -10.97 14.15
N VAL A 11 44.29 -10.66 13.13
CA VAL A 11 44.04 -9.49 12.25
C VAL A 11 43.15 -9.81 11.04
N VAL A 12 42.94 -11.09 10.69
CA VAL A 12 42.04 -11.45 9.58
C VAL A 12 40.55 -11.44 9.99
N LEU A 13 40.24 -11.44 11.29
CA LEU A 13 38.85 -11.38 11.78
C LEU A 13 38.25 -9.95 11.78
N ALA A 14 39.02 -8.94 11.39
CA ALA A 14 38.61 -7.53 11.46
C ALA A 14 38.14 -6.91 10.12
N LEU A 15 37.92 -7.70 9.07
CA LEU A 15 37.44 -7.22 7.76
C LEU A 15 36.02 -7.68 7.39
N ALA A 16 35.32 -8.36 8.28
CA ALA A 16 33.89 -8.63 8.14
C ALA A 16 33.03 -7.63 8.95
N VAL A 17 33.51 -6.40 9.13
CA VAL A 17 32.74 -5.34 9.78
C VAL A 17 31.70 -4.82 8.79
N GLY A 18 30.53 -5.47 8.83
CA GLY A 18 29.23 -4.83 8.72
C GLY A 18 29.02 -3.89 7.54
N ALA A 19 28.87 -4.44 6.34
CA ALA A 19 27.81 -3.93 5.49
C ALA A 19 26.49 -4.36 6.14
N CYS A 20 26.00 -3.57 7.09
CA CYS A 20 24.60 -3.62 7.49
C CYS A 20 23.83 -3.13 6.27
N ASP A 21 23.49 -4.05 5.37
CA ASP A 21 22.48 -3.84 4.35
C ASP A 21 21.17 -3.58 5.09
N THR A 22 21.00 -2.33 5.51
CA THR A 22 19.75 -1.83 6.05
C THR A 22 18.86 -1.69 4.84
N THR A 23 18.31 -2.83 4.43
CA THR A 23 17.29 -2.87 3.39
C THR A 23 16.03 -2.34 4.06
N THR A 24 15.92 -1.02 4.11
CA THR A 24 14.70 -0.32 4.52
C THR A 24 13.61 -0.76 3.57
N SER A 25 12.82 -1.74 4.00
CA SER A 25 11.61 -2.15 3.30
C SER A 25 10.66 -0.96 3.33
N LEU A 26 10.47 -0.32 2.18
CA LEU A 26 9.30 0.52 1.92
C LEU A 26 8.11 -0.43 1.86
N ALA A 27 7.64 -0.89 3.02
CA ALA A 27 6.31 -1.48 3.10
C ALA A 27 5.38 -0.47 2.44
N ALA A 28 4.68 -0.91 1.39
CA ALA A 28 3.72 -0.08 0.72
C ALA A 28 2.74 0.42 1.80
N VAL A 29 2.69 1.74 1.98
CA VAL A 29 1.63 2.32 2.79
C VAL A 29 0.35 1.99 2.04
N ASP A 30 -0.47 1.12 2.62
CA ASP A 30 -1.82 0.89 2.11
C ASP A 30 -2.56 2.21 2.29
N ASP A 31 -2.67 2.98 1.21
CA ASP A 31 -3.28 4.30 1.19
C ASP A 31 -4.79 4.22 0.95
N GLY A 32 -5.35 3.01 1.01
CA GLY A 32 -6.77 2.73 0.83
C GLY A 32 -7.25 2.97 -0.61
N LEU A 33 -6.36 3.05 -1.60
CA LEU A 33 -6.72 3.33 -2.98
C LEU A 33 -7.18 2.06 -3.72
N VAL A 34 -8.43 2.07 -4.19
CA VAL A 34 -9.06 0.97 -4.92
C VAL A 34 -9.50 1.42 -6.31
N THR A 35 -9.24 0.61 -7.32
CA THR A 35 -9.67 0.86 -8.70
C THR A 35 -11.00 0.15 -8.99
N LEU A 36 -11.96 0.90 -9.51
CA LEU A 36 -13.24 0.44 -10.04
C LEU A 36 -13.28 0.63 -11.56
N ASP A 37 -14.24 0.01 -12.24
CA ASP A 37 -14.49 0.23 -13.68
C ASP A 37 -14.83 1.71 -14.00
N SER A 38 -15.36 2.43 -13.02
CA SER A 38 -15.80 3.82 -13.14
C SER A 38 -14.75 4.85 -12.69
N GLY A 39 -13.69 4.45 -12.01
CA GLY A 39 -12.67 5.36 -11.49
C GLY A 39 -11.99 4.83 -10.24
N GLN A 40 -11.23 5.69 -9.55
CA GLN A 40 -10.55 5.33 -8.31
C GLN A 40 -11.32 5.86 -7.10
N ILE A 41 -11.28 5.12 -6.00
CA ILE A 41 -11.81 5.52 -4.69
C ILE A 41 -10.72 5.36 -3.63
N ARG A 42 -10.78 6.17 -2.59
CA ARG A 42 -9.94 6.06 -1.41
C ARG A 42 -10.80 5.81 -0.20
N GLY A 43 -10.49 4.75 0.54
CA GLY A 43 -11.15 4.43 1.80
C GLY A 43 -10.47 5.11 2.98
N ALA A 44 -11.14 5.07 4.13
CA ALA A 44 -10.55 5.42 5.42
C ALA A 44 -10.47 4.17 6.31
N ILE A 45 -9.35 4.02 7.02
CA ILE A 45 -9.22 2.96 8.01
C ILE A 45 -10.10 3.29 9.21
N VAL A 46 -10.91 2.32 9.63
CA VAL A 46 -11.83 2.46 10.77
C VAL A 46 -11.43 1.58 11.95
N ASP A 47 -10.63 0.54 11.70
CA ASP A 47 -9.96 -0.24 12.73
C ASP A 47 -8.62 -0.74 12.16
N ASP A 48 -7.52 -0.15 12.62
CA ASP A 48 -6.17 -0.47 12.17
C ASP A 48 -5.72 -1.86 12.65
N ALA A 49 -6.06 -2.22 13.89
CA ALA A 49 -5.68 -3.52 14.46
C ALA A 49 -6.40 -4.68 13.75
N ALA A 50 -7.64 -4.46 13.30
CA ALA A 50 -8.41 -5.43 12.54
C ALA A 50 -8.24 -5.29 11.02
N GLY A 51 -7.54 -4.26 10.53
CA GLY A 51 -7.36 -4.00 9.10
C GLY A 51 -8.66 -3.66 8.36
N ILE A 52 -9.61 -3.00 9.02
CA ILE A 52 -10.93 -2.69 8.47
C ILE A 52 -10.92 -1.30 7.82
N TRP A 53 -11.34 -1.26 6.56
CA TRP A 53 -11.50 -0.04 5.77
C TRP A 53 -12.98 0.25 5.48
N ALA A 54 -13.35 1.52 5.47
CA ALA A 54 -14.66 1.98 5.06
C ALA A 54 -14.57 2.84 3.80
N PHE A 55 -15.39 2.49 2.81
CA PHE A 55 -15.59 3.25 1.58
C PHE A 55 -17.05 3.66 1.50
N LYS A 56 -17.33 4.95 1.38
CA LYS A 56 -18.69 5.50 1.52
C LYS A 56 -19.06 6.30 0.28
N GLY A 57 -20.37 6.47 0.05
CA GLY A 57 -20.86 7.33 -1.04
C GLY A 57 -20.55 6.86 -2.47
N ILE A 58 -20.09 5.62 -2.68
CA ILE A 58 -19.73 5.12 -4.01
C ILE A 58 -20.97 5.07 -4.91
N PRO A 59 -21.00 5.82 -6.03
CA PRO A 59 -22.13 5.79 -6.95
C PRO A 59 -22.15 4.48 -7.73
N PHE A 60 -23.28 3.76 -7.65
CA PHE A 60 -23.50 2.50 -8.40
C PHE A 60 -24.33 2.68 -9.67
N ALA A 61 -24.95 3.84 -9.85
CA ALA A 61 -25.76 4.20 -11.01
C ALA A 61 -25.79 5.74 -11.18
N ALA A 62 -26.19 6.21 -12.34
CA ALA A 62 -26.50 7.62 -12.55
C ALA A 62 -27.67 8.06 -11.63
N PRO A 63 -27.65 9.29 -11.07
CA PRO A 63 -28.74 9.80 -10.24
C PRO A 63 -30.10 9.75 -10.97
N PRO A 64 -31.15 9.11 -10.40
CA PRO A 64 -32.44 8.89 -11.07
C PRO A 64 -33.35 10.13 -10.99
N VAL A 65 -32.85 11.28 -11.43
CA VAL A 65 -33.52 12.58 -11.39
C VAL A 65 -33.85 13.08 -12.80
N GLY A 66 -34.75 14.06 -12.91
CA GLY A 66 -35.17 14.63 -14.20
C GLY A 66 -35.76 13.56 -15.14
N GLU A 67 -35.25 13.51 -16.37
CA GLU A 67 -35.66 12.54 -17.40
C GLU A 67 -35.41 11.07 -17.00
N LEU A 68 -34.50 10.82 -16.06
CA LEU A 68 -34.20 9.47 -15.56
C LEU A 68 -35.19 9.01 -14.48
N ARG A 69 -36.08 9.90 -14.02
CA ARG A 69 -37.10 9.51 -13.04
C ARG A 69 -38.01 8.44 -13.63
N TRP A 70 -38.29 7.40 -12.84
CA TRP A 70 -39.11 6.24 -13.23
C TRP A 70 -38.53 5.38 -14.36
N ARG A 71 -37.25 5.55 -14.71
CA ARG A 71 -36.54 4.68 -15.65
C ARG A 71 -35.65 3.67 -14.91
N PRO A 72 -35.26 2.57 -15.57
CA PRO A 72 -34.24 1.68 -15.02
C PRO A 72 -32.93 2.42 -14.72
N PRO A 73 -32.14 1.96 -13.72
CA PRO A 73 -30.84 2.53 -13.41
C PRO A 73 -29.95 2.59 -14.64
N GLN A 74 -29.29 3.74 -14.85
CA GLN A 74 -28.30 3.90 -15.92
C GLN A 74 -26.89 3.75 -15.35
N PRO A 75 -25.91 3.31 -16.15
CA PRO A 75 -24.52 3.20 -15.71
C PRO A 75 -24.00 4.51 -15.11
N VAL A 76 -23.11 4.40 -14.13
CA VAL A 76 -22.42 5.55 -13.55
C VAL A 76 -21.46 6.17 -14.59
N ALA A 77 -21.36 7.50 -14.60
CA ALA A 77 -20.36 8.17 -15.41
C ALA A 77 -18.96 7.97 -14.79
N SER A 78 -17.98 7.61 -15.61
CA SER A 78 -16.60 7.50 -15.12
C SER A 78 -16.05 8.87 -14.69
N TRP A 79 -15.21 8.88 -13.66
CA TRP A 79 -14.54 10.10 -13.18
C TRP A 79 -13.01 9.98 -13.26
N ARG A 80 -12.35 11.14 -13.17
CA ARG A 80 -10.89 11.23 -13.11
C ARG A 80 -10.45 11.50 -11.67
N GLY A 81 -9.31 10.94 -11.27
CA GLY A 81 -8.81 11.04 -9.91
C GLY A 81 -9.50 10.07 -8.94
N ALA A 82 -9.08 10.13 -7.67
CA ALA A 82 -9.68 9.36 -6.59
C ALA A 82 -10.77 10.17 -5.88
N GLN A 83 -11.91 9.54 -5.59
CA GLN A 83 -12.97 10.07 -4.71
C GLN A 83 -12.81 9.50 -3.29
N GLU A 84 -13.30 10.21 -2.27
CA GLU A 84 -13.24 9.81 -0.84
C GLU A 84 -14.59 9.33 -0.28
#